data_AF-A0A673K984-F1
#
_entry.id   AF-A0A673K984-F1
#
_cell.length_a   1.000
_cell.length_b   1.000
_cell.length_c   1.000
_cell.angle_alpha   90.00
_cell.angle_beta   90.00
_cell.angle_gamma   90.00
#
_symmetry.space_group_name_H-M   'P 1'
#
loop_
_entity.id
_entity.type
_entity.pdbx_description
1 polymer ?
#
loop_
_entity_poly.entity_id
_entity_poly.type
_entity_poly.pdbx_seq_one_letter_code
_entity_poly.pdbx_strand_id
1 'polypeptide(L)'
;QSVISRLQQRHRETGRVTERHRSVRPLATSHADDDRFIVNSALWNRMMNVRGTRASRQTIQNRLHQHGLRARRPARVPDHTTRHRRHRLAWAREHLHWTRNQENYISQLHKSFIRTFEKHT
;
A
#
# COMPACT_ATOMS: atom_id res chain seq x y z
N GLN A 1 19.54 -45.81 -15.80
CA GLN A 1 19.25 -44.71 -16.75
C GLN A 1 20.02 -43.45 -16.36
N SER A 2 20.64 -42.76 -17.32
CA SER A 2 21.46 -41.56 -17.08
C SER A 2 20.67 -40.25 -17.20
N VAL A 3 21.25 -39.14 -16.71
CA VAL A 3 20.68 -37.79 -16.84
C VAL A 3 20.56 -37.38 -18.32
N ILE A 4 21.56 -37.71 -19.14
CA ILE A 4 21.59 -37.41 -20.58
C ILE A 4 20.43 -38.09 -21.32
N SER A 5 20.17 -39.37 -21.02
CA SER A 5 19.06 -40.12 -21.61
C SER A 5 17.69 -39.51 -21.27
N ARG A 6 17.48 -39.06 -20.03
CA ARG A 6 16.24 -38.39 -19.60
C ARG A 6 16.05 -37.03 -20.27
N LEU A 7 17.12 -36.25 -20.47
CA LEU A 7 17.06 -34.96 -21.17
C LEU A 7 16.76 -35.13 -22.67
N GLN A 8 17.40 -36.09 -23.34
CA GLN A 8 17.12 -36.41 -24.73
C GLN A 8 15.69 -36.90 -24.94
N GLN A 9 15.18 -37.74 -24.04
CA GLN A 9 13.80 -38.20 -24.10
C GLN A 9 12.81 -37.04 -23.89
N ARG A 10 13.06 -36.19 -22.89
CA ARG A 10 12.24 -34.99 -22.66
C ARG A 10 12.24 -34.03 -23.86
N HIS A 11 13.39 -33.83 -24.49
CA HIS A 11 13.50 -32.98 -25.69
C HIS A 11 12.66 -33.54 -26.84
N ARG A 12 12.69 -34.86 -27.06
CA ARG A 12 11.85 -35.52 -28.08
C ARG A 12 10.35 -35.36 -27.81
N GLU A 13 9.93 -35.39 -26.55
CA GLU A 13 8.51 -35.30 -26.17
C GLU A 13 7.96 -33.87 -26.16
N THR A 14 8.75 -32.90 -25.66
CA THR A 14 8.23 -31.54 -25.37
C THR A 14 8.90 -30.44 -26.21
N GLY A 15 9.93 -30.77 -27.00
CA GLY A 15 10.71 -29.81 -27.80
C GLY A 15 11.53 -28.82 -26.96
N ARG A 16 11.62 -29.02 -25.63
CA ARG A 16 12.27 -28.10 -24.70
C ARG A 16 13.07 -28.87 -23.65
N VAL A 17 14.28 -28.37 -23.37
CA VAL A 17 15.20 -28.91 -22.35
C VAL A 17 15.05 -28.16 -21.02
N THR A 18 14.25 -27.10 -20.98
CA THR A 18 14.07 -26.25 -19.80
C THR A 18 13.44 -26.99 -18.64
N GLU A 19 13.75 -26.54 -17.42
CA GLU A 19 13.09 -27.06 -16.22
C GLU A 19 11.57 -26.82 -16.29
N ARG A 20 10.79 -27.82 -15.88
CA ARG A 20 9.33 -27.68 -15.83
C ARG A 20 8.98 -26.82 -14.63
N HIS A 21 7.96 -25.98 -14.79
CA HIS A 21 7.40 -25.28 -13.64
C HIS A 21 6.96 -26.31 -12.60
N ARG A 22 7.53 -26.24 -11.40
CA ARG A 22 7.14 -27.14 -10.30
C ARG A 22 5.78 -26.69 -9.78
N SER A 23 4.83 -27.61 -9.70
CA SER A 23 3.58 -27.34 -8.99
C SER A 23 3.91 -27.06 -7.53
N VAL A 24 3.53 -25.87 -7.08
CA VAL A 24 3.69 -25.48 -5.67
C VAL A 24 2.47 -26.00 -4.91
N ARG A 25 2.67 -26.45 -3.67
CA ARG A 25 1.58 -26.85 -2.78
C ARG A 25 0.54 -25.71 -2.69
N PRO A 26 -0.77 -25.99 -2.84
CA PRO A 26 -1.82 -25.00 -2.59
C PRO A 26 -1.65 -24.44 -1.19
N LEU A 27 -1.58 -23.12 -1.08
CA LEU A 27 -1.40 -22.46 0.21
C LEU A 27 -2.68 -22.58 1.04
N ALA A 28 -2.56 -22.60 2.36
CA ALA A 28 -3.70 -22.75 3.28
C ALA A 28 -4.83 -21.71 3.08
N THR A 29 -4.53 -20.56 2.48
CA THR A 29 -5.50 -19.53 2.06
C THR A 29 -6.02 -19.76 0.63
N SER A 30 -6.21 -21.03 0.24
CA SER A 30 -6.58 -21.43 -1.14
C SER A 30 -8.03 -21.10 -1.51
N HIS A 31 -8.88 -20.67 -0.57
CA HIS A 31 -10.20 -20.15 -0.93
C HIS A 31 -10.03 -18.69 -1.37
N ALA A 32 -10.39 -18.38 -2.63
CA ALA A 32 -10.31 -17.02 -3.16
C ALA A 32 -11.06 -16.00 -2.26
N ASP A 33 -12.09 -16.45 -1.55
CA ASP A 33 -12.86 -15.63 -0.61
C ASP A 33 -12.04 -15.20 0.62
N ASP A 34 -11.19 -16.08 1.16
CA ASP A 34 -10.34 -15.76 2.30
C ASP A 34 -9.28 -14.71 1.91
N ASP A 35 -8.69 -14.87 0.72
CA ASP A 35 -7.68 -13.94 0.21
C ASP A 35 -8.29 -12.55 -0.07
N ARG A 36 -9.47 -12.51 -0.69
CA ARG A 36 -10.24 -11.28 -0.91
C ARG A 36 -10.60 -10.61 0.42
N PHE A 37 -11.02 -11.37 1.42
CA PHE A 37 -11.33 -10.85 2.74
C PHE A 37 -10.12 -10.26 3.44
N ILE A 38 -8.96 -10.94 3.38
CA ILE A 38 -7.70 -10.46 3.99
C ILE A 38 -7.25 -9.15 3.35
N VAL A 39 -7.24 -9.08 2.02
CA VAL A 39 -6.82 -7.90 1.26
C VAL A 39 -7.76 -6.72 1.52
N ASN A 40 -9.08 -6.92 1.41
CA ASN A 40 -10.06 -5.87 1.66
C ASN A 40 -9.99 -5.37 3.10
N SER A 41 -9.88 -6.28 4.08
CA SER A 41 -9.75 -5.91 5.48
C SER A 41 -8.52 -5.04 5.73
N ALA A 42 -7.39 -5.35 5.09
CA ALA A 42 -6.16 -4.57 5.20
C ALA A 42 -6.26 -3.18 4.55
N LEU A 43 -6.96 -3.07 3.42
CA LEU A 43 -7.18 -1.80 2.71
C LEU A 43 -8.10 -0.86 3.49
N TRP A 44 -9.28 -1.36 3.90
CA TRP A 44 -10.29 -0.55 4.57
C TRP A 44 -9.87 -0.12 5.98
N ASN A 45 -9.31 -1.05 6.75
CA ASN A 45 -9.03 -0.79 8.16
C ASN A 45 -7.57 -0.39 8.43
N ARG A 46 -6.72 -0.34 7.38
CA ARG A 46 -5.25 -0.23 7.52
C ARG A 46 -4.68 -1.22 8.54
N MET A 47 -5.37 -2.36 8.70
CA MET A 47 -5.16 -3.30 9.80
C MET A 47 -4.42 -4.53 9.30
N MET A 48 -3.24 -4.76 9.85
CA MET A 48 -2.42 -5.95 9.53
C MET A 48 -2.87 -7.21 10.29
N ASN A 49 -3.73 -7.05 11.30
CA ASN A 49 -4.28 -8.13 12.11
C ASN A 49 -5.72 -8.43 11.69
N VAL A 50 -5.89 -9.21 10.63
CA VAL A 50 -7.21 -9.64 10.15
C VAL A 50 -7.77 -10.71 11.09
N ARG A 51 -8.69 -10.32 11.97
CA ARG A 51 -9.43 -11.24 12.86
C ARG A 51 -10.47 -12.02 12.04
N GLY A 52 -10.76 -13.26 12.46
CA GLY A 52 -11.78 -14.11 11.82
C GLY A 52 -11.28 -14.98 10.67
N THR A 53 -9.96 -15.03 10.41
CA THR A 53 -9.37 -15.98 9.48
C THR A 53 -8.64 -17.09 10.24
N ARG A 54 -8.69 -18.33 9.73
CA ARG A 54 -7.90 -19.47 10.27
C ARG A 54 -6.42 -19.40 9.90
N ALA A 55 -5.99 -18.31 9.24
CA ALA A 55 -4.62 -18.12 8.78
C ALA A 55 -3.74 -17.56 9.90
N SER A 56 -2.51 -18.06 10.00
CA SER A 56 -1.52 -17.48 10.91
C SER A 56 -1.14 -16.06 10.47
N ARG A 57 -0.63 -15.27 11.41
CA ARG A 57 -0.16 -13.89 11.15
C ARG A 57 0.90 -13.85 10.03
N GLN A 58 1.79 -14.85 9.99
CA GLN A 58 2.81 -14.95 8.94
C GLN A 58 2.18 -15.19 7.55
N THR A 59 1.17 -16.05 7.48
CA THR A 59 0.43 -16.30 6.24
C THR A 59 -0.26 -15.04 5.74
N ILE A 60 -0.89 -14.28 6.64
CA ILE A 60 -1.52 -12.99 6.33
C ILE A 60 -0.48 -12.01 5.76
N GLN A 61 0.68 -11.86 6.41
CA GLN A 61 1.75 -10.98 5.92
C GLN A 61 2.26 -11.39 4.54
N ASN A 62 2.51 -12.68 4.32
CA ASN A 62 2.96 -13.19 3.03
C ASN A 62 1.94 -12.91 1.91
N ARG A 63 0.63 -13.01 2.20
CA ARG A 63 -0.42 -12.66 1.23
C ARG A 63 -0.48 -11.17 0.93
N LEU A 64 -0.44 -10.34 1.96
CA LEU A 64 -0.39 -8.89 1.75
C LEU A 64 0.81 -8.49 0.89
N HIS A 65 1.98 -9.09 1.13
CA HIS A 65 3.16 -8.85 0.29
C HIS A 65 3.00 -9.29 -1.16
N GLN A 66 2.35 -10.42 -1.43
CA GLN A 66 2.07 -10.88 -2.79
C GLN A 66 1.14 -9.92 -3.54
N HIS A 67 0.20 -9.28 -2.83
CA HIS A 67 -0.65 -8.22 -3.36
C HIS A 67 0.00 -6.83 -3.31
N GLY A 68 1.28 -6.73 -2.98
CA GLY A 68 2.01 -5.46 -2.93
C GLY A 68 1.65 -4.55 -1.74
N LEU A 69 0.84 -5.03 -0.80
CA LEU A 69 0.47 -4.29 0.41
C LEU A 69 1.58 -4.41 1.45
N ARG A 70 2.14 -3.26 1.83
CA ARG A 70 3.17 -3.13 2.87
C ARG A 70 2.70 -2.18 3.95
N ALA A 71 3.02 -2.51 5.20
CA ALA A 71 2.81 -1.60 6.30
C ALA A 71 3.65 -0.32 6.11
N ARG A 72 3.06 0.84 6.37
CA ARG A 72 3.74 2.13 6.40
C ARG A 72 3.48 2.83 7.73
N ARG A 73 4.45 3.58 8.22
CA ARG A 73 4.27 4.45 9.37
C ARG A 73 3.30 5.59 8.98
N PRO A 74 2.20 5.81 9.71
CA PRO A 74 1.36 6.98 9.49
C PRO A 74 2.16 8.27 9.63
N ALA A 75 1.86 9.27 8.79
CA ALA A 75 2.45 10.60 8.94
C ALA A 75 2.02 11.21 10.28
N ARG A 76 2.97 11.80 11.01
CA ARG A 76 2.67 12.56 12.23
C ARG A 76 2.30 13.98 11.80
N VAL A 77 1.00 14.29 11.83
CA VAL A 77 0.47 15.61 11.49
C VAL A 77 -0.24 16.15 12.73
N PRO A 78 -0.03 17.43 13.12
CA PRO A 78 -0.78 18.04 14.21
C PRO A 78 -2.28 17.98 13.95
N ASP A 79 -3.05 17.72 15.01
CA ASP A 79 -4.51 17.65 14.88
C ASP A 79 -5.08 18.98 14.41
N HIS A 80 -5.70 18.97 13.24
CA HIS A 80 -6.48 20.10 12.78
C HIS A 80 -7.88 20.03 13.37
N THR A 81 -8.19 20.96 14.26
CA THR A 81 -9.57 21.21 14.70
C THR A 81 -10.46 21.46 13.48
N THR A 82 -11.75 21.14 13.58
CA THR A 82 -12.73 21.37 12.51
C THR A 82 -12.71 22.81 12.00
N ARG A 83 -12.48 23.78 12.89
CA ARG A 83 -12.33 25.20 12.55
C ARG A 83 -11.14 25.45 11.62
N HIS A 84 -9.97 24.90 11.95
CA HIS A 84 -8.76 25.08 11.14
C HIS A 84 -8.91 24.46 9.75
N ARG A 85 -9.61 23.32 9.63
CA ARG A 85 -9.89 22.69 8.33
C ARG A 85 -10.76 23.57 7.46
N ARG A 86 -11.85 24.13 8.01
CA ARG A 86 -12.76 25.03 7.28
C ARG A 86 -12.05 26.29 6.79
N HIS A 87 -11.26 26.93 7.65
CA HIS A 87 -10.54 28.15 7.27
C HIS A 87 -9.51 27.90 6.17
N ARG A 88 -8.69 26.84 6.29
CA ARG A 88 -7.74 26.46 5.24
C ARG A 88 -8.42 26.16 3.91
N LEU A 89 -9.58 25.49 3.95
CA LEU A 89 -10.33 25.17 2.75
C LEU A 89 -10.92 26.41 2.08
N ALA A 90 -11.48 27.35 2.86
CA ALA A 90 -11.97 28.62 2.34
C ALA A 90 -10.84 29.41 1.68
N TRP A 91 -9.72 29.54 2.40
CA TRP A 91 -8.52 30.20 1.89
C TRP A 91 -8.03 29.56 0.58
N ALA A 92 -7.88 28.24 0.52
CA ALA A 92 -7.43 27.54 -0.68
C ALA A 92 -8.37 27.72 -1.88
N ARG A 93 -9.69 27.82 -1.65
CA ARG A 93 -10.69 28.05 -2.72
C ARG A 93 -10.62 29.47 -3.26
N GLU A 94 -10.54 30.46 -2.38
CA GLU A 94 -10.40 31.88 -2.75
C GLU A 94 -9.11 32.14 -3.56
N HIS A 95 -8.07 31.35 -3.30
CA HIS A 95 -6.73 31.56 -3.83
C HIS A 95 -6.36 30.56 -4.94
N LEU A 96 -7.33 29.78 -5.44
CA LEU A 96 -7.12 28.72 -6.44
C LEU A 96 -6.59 29.24 -7.80
N HIS A 97 -6.92 30.49 -8.15
CA HIS A 97 -6.63 31.10 -9.45
C HIS A 97 -5.51 32.14 -9.40
N TRP A 98 -4.70 32.13 -8.35
CA TRP A 98 -3.59 33.06 -8.22
C TRP A 98 -2.53 32.81 -9.29
N THR A 99 -2.07 33.90 -9.93
CA THR A 99 -1.02 33.88 -10.94
C THR A 99 0.36 33.94 -10.30
N ARG A 100 1.39 33.52 -11.05
CA ARG A 100 2.79 33.39 -10.62
C ARG A 100 3.38 34.61 -9.89
N ASN A 101 2.89 35.81 -10.18
CA ASN A 101 3.32 37.05 -9.53
C ASN A 101 2.81 37.20 -8.08
N GLN A 102 1.75 36.47 -7.69
CA GLN A 102 1.18 36.48 -6.34
C GLN A 102 1.76 35.38 -5.42
N GLU A 103 2.52 34.41 -5.97
CA GLU A 103 3.12 33.30 -5.23
C GLU A 103 4.17 33.74 -4.18
N ASN A 104 4.87 34.85 -4.45
CA ASN A 104 5.86 35.41 -3.51
C ASN A 104 5.23 35.96 -2.22
N TYR A 105 3.94 36.29 -2.24
CA TYR A 105 3.20 36.76 -1.06
C TYR A 105 2.75 35.58 -0.17
N ILE A 106 2.43 34.43 -0.79
CA ILE A 106 2.00 33.21 -0.09
C ILE A 106 3.13 32.63 0.78
N SER A 107 4.37 32.62 0.26
CA SER A 107 5.52 32.05 0.99
C SER A 107 5.82 32.78 2.30
N GLN A 108 5.47 34.07 2.37
CA GLN A 108 5.63 34.91 3.56
C GLN A 108 4.47 34.72 4.55
N LEU A 109 3.22 34.65 4.06
CA LEU A 109 2.04 34.40 4.90
C LEU A 109 2.02 33.00 5.51
N HIS A 110 2.49 31.97 4.79
CA HIS A 110 2.53 30.60 5.29
C HIS A 110 3.50 30.44 6.48
N LYS A 111 4.64 31.18 6.47
CA LYS A 111 5.58 31.24 7.58
C LYS A 111 5.00 31.94 8.81
N SER A 112 4.25 33.04 8.60
CA SER A 112 3.60 33.78 9.69
C SER A 112 2.42 33.04 10.31
N PHE A 113 1.62 32.32 9.50
CA PHE A 113 0.47 31.53 9.96
C PHE A 113 0.88 30.31 10.81
N ILE A 114 1.99 29.65 10.47
CA ILE A 114 2.55 28.57 11.30
C ILE A 114 3.05 29.15 12.64
N ARG A 115 3.71 30.32 12.61
CA ARG A 115 4.28 30.98 13.79
C ARG A 115 3.25 31.54 14.77
N THR A 116 2.08 31.96 14.31
CA THR A 116 0.98 32.41 15.19
C THR A 116 0.22 31.26 15.82
N PHE A 117 0.22 30.07 15.20
CA PHE A 117 -0.41 28.87 15.75
C PHE A 117 0.37 28.21 16.88
N GLU A 118 1.70 28.37 16.92
CA GLU A 118 2.57 27.87 18.01
C GLU A 118 2.54 28.73 19.28
N LYS A 119 2.01 29.96 19.23
CA LYS A 119 2.04 30.90 20.36
C LYS A 119 0.78 30.90 21.25
N HIS A 120 -0.22 30.08 20.90
CA HIS A 120 -1.51 30.04 21.61
C HIS A 120 -1.92 28.63 22.06
N THR A 121 -0.95 27.74 22.23
CA THR A 121 -1.05 26.52 23.07
C THR A 121 -0.16 26.69 24.28
#